data_AF-A0A836BEX8-F1
#
_entry.id   AF-A0A836BEX8-F1
#
_cell.length_a   1.000
_cell.length_b   1.000
_cell.length_c   1.000
_cell.angle_alpha   90.00
_cell.angle_beta   90.00
_cell.angle_gamma   90.00
#
_symmetry.space_group_name_H-M   'P 1'
#
loop_
_entity.id
_entity.type
_entity.pdbx_description
1 polymer ?
#
loop_
_entity_poly.entity_id
_entity_poly.type
_entity_poly.pdbx_seq_one_letter_code
_entity_poly.pdbx_strand_id
1 'polypeptide(L)'
;MYGTSAYWVNPEQVKRAAPSGQYLPKGSFTIDGQRNFVRIPSLKLAVGLFKQNEDYIVSCGPPAAIKKSCECFAIIEPTGNESTDVAKKIKSEFGKIKGKILENINLDEFVRVLPAGESHVVECGVGNSSQ
;
A
#
# COMPACT_ATOMS: atom_id res chain seq x y z
N MET A 1 6.57 -14.05 3.54
CA MET A 1 5.57 -13.97 2.44
C MET A 1 4.24 -13.60 3.08
N TYR A 2 3.88 -12.31 3.07
CA TYR A 2 2.71 -11.75 3.80
C TYR A 2 1.43 -11.80 2.96
N GLY A 3 1.27 -12.91 2.24
CA GLY A 3 0.11 -13.08 1.41
C GLY A 3 -1.14 -13.24 2.26
N THR A 4 -2.23 -12.60 1.84
CA THR A 4 -3.55 -12.81 2.44
C THR A 4 -4.50 -13.33 1.38
N SER A 5 -5.50 -14.07 1.83
CA SER A 5 -6.60 -14.51 0.97
C SER A 5 -7.86 -13.76 1.38
N ALA A 6 -8.42 -13.02 0.43
CA ALA A 6 -9.76 -12.48 0.55
C ALA A 6 -10.71 -13.26 -0.36
N TYR A 7 -12.01 -13.11 -0.16
CA TYR A 7 -12.99 -13.54 -1.15
C TYR A 7 -14.12 -12.53 -1.23
N TRP A 8 -14.80 -12.50 -2.37
CA TRP A 8 -16.01 -11.71 -2.56
C TRP A 8 -17.15 -12.60 -3.07
N VAL A 9 -18.37 -12.16 -2.82
CA VAL A 9 -19.63 -12.77 -3.29
C VAL A 9 -20.58 -11.69 -3.73
N ASN A 10 -21.55 -12.05 -4.57
CA ASN A 10 -22.60 -11.12 -4.99
C ASN A 10 -23.59 -10.87 -3.83
N PRO A 11 -24.27 -9.71 -3.78
CA PRO A 11 -25.22 -9.38 -2.72
C PRO A 11 -26.32 -10.43 -2.54
N GLU A 12 -26.80 -11.04 -3.62
CA GLU A 12 -27.89 -12.03 -3.62
C GLU A 12 -27.48 -13.35 -2.95
N GLN A 13 -26.18 -13.60 -2.82
CA GLN A 13 -25.62 -14.78 -2.15
C GLN A 13 -25.65 -14.65 -0.62
N VAL A 14 -25.88 -13.45 -0.08
CA VAL A 14 -25.89 -13.19 1.38
C VAL A 14 -27.30 -13.27 1.91
N LYS A 15 -27.60 -14.31 2.70
CA LYS A 15 -28.93 -14.56 3.26
C LYS A 15 -28.95 -14.41 4.78
N ARG A 16 -30.06 -13.85 5.29
CA ARG A 16 -30.34 -13.68 6.73
C ARG A 16 -31.05 -14.88 7.34
N ALA A 17 -31.51 -15.81 6.51
CA ALA A 17 -32.19 -17.02 6.96
C ALA A 17 -31.18 -18.16 7.13
N ALA A 18 -31.36 -18.94 8.19
CA ALA A 18 -30.65 -20.18 8.36
C ALA A 18 -31.02 -21.16 7.24
N PRO A 19 -30.10 -22.04 6.79
CA PRO A 19 -30.46 -23.20 6.02
C PRO A 19 -31.48 -24.05 6.81
N SER A 20 -32.34 -24.76 6.09
CA SER A 20 -33.39 -25.58 6.72
C SER A 20 -32.80 -26.55 7.75
N GLY A 21 -33.37 -26.58 8.96
CA GLY A 21 -32.92 -27.43 10.06
C GLY A 21 -31.70 -26.93 10.85
N GLN A 22 -31.18 -25.73 10.55
CA GLN A 22 -30.06 -25.12 11.27
C GLN A 22 -30.50 -23.86 12.02
N TYR A 23 -29.77 -23.51 13.07
CA TYR A 23 -29.95 -22.25 13.80
C TYR A 23 -28.91 -21.23 13.34
N LEU A 24 -29.34 -19.99 13.09
CA LEU A 24 -28.46 -18.86 12.75
C LEU A 24 -28.43 -17.86 13.92
N PRO A 25 -27.27 -17.60 14.54
CA PRO A 25 -27.14 -16.61 15.60
C PRO A 25 -27.53 -15.20 15.13
N LYS A 26 -28.03 -14.38 16.06
CA LYS A 26 -28.34 -12.97 15.76
C LYS A 26 -27.09 -12.25 15.24
N GLY A 27 -27.27 -11.53 14.13
CA GLY A 27 -26.19 -10.80 13.46
C GLY A 27 -25.34 -11.62 12.49
N SER A 28 -25.63 -12.91 12.32
CA SER A 28 -24.95 -13.77 11.33
C SER A 28 -25.71 -13.81 10.00
N PHE A 29 -25.01 -14.19 8.94
CA PHE A 29 -25.54 -14.35 7.59
C PHE A 29 -24.96 -15.62 6.97
N THR A 30 -25.72 -16.28 6.11
CA THR A 30 -25.24 -17.40 5.29
C THR A 30 -24.83 -16.93 3.91
N ILE A 31 -23.86 -17.62 3.32
CA ILE A 31 -23.37 -17.35 1.98
C ILE A 31 -23.62 -18.59 1.13
N ASP A 32 -24.50 -18.46 0.15
CA ASP A 32 -24.85 -19.54 -0.78
C ASP A 32 -24.05 -19.42 -2.09
N GLY A 33 -23.72 -20.56 -2.71
CA GLY A 33 -23.07 -20.60 -4.01
C GLY A 33 -21.55 -20.38 -3.98
N GLN A 34 -21.00 -19.95 -5.13
CA GLN A 34 -19.55 -19.87 -5.33
C GLN A 34 -18.94 -18.63 -4.66
N ARG A 35 -17.78 -18.80 -4.01
CA ARG A 35 -16.95 -17.72 -3.50
C ARG A 35 -15.84 -17.40 -4.51
N ASN A 36 -15.64 -16.11 -4.79
CA ASN A 36 -14.57 -15.65 -5.67
C ASN A 36 -13.34 -15.32 -4.83
N PHE A 37 -12.37 -16.23 -4.79
CA PHE A 37 -11.15 -16.07 -3.99
C PHE A 37 -10.12 -15.19 -4.69
N VAL A 38 -9.56 -14.25 -3.94
CA VAL A 38 -8.44 -13.40 -4.33
C VAL A 38 -7.25 -13.78 -3.47
N ARG A 39 -6.24 -14.40 -4.10
CA ARG A 39 -4.97 -14.73 -3.46
C ARG A 39 -3.99 -13.58 -3.69
N ILE A 40 -3.63 -12.89 -2.62
CA ILE A 40 -2.63 -11.84 -2.64
C ILE A 40 -1.33 -12.48 -2.17
N PRO A 41 -0.30 -12.66 -3.02
CA PRO A 41 0.92 -13.37 -2.64
C PRO A 41 1.85 -12.54 -1.72
N SER A 42 1.78 -11.21 -1.82
CA SER A 42 2.57 -10.28 -1.00
C SER A 42 1.85 -8.92 -0.92
N LEU A 43 1.83 -8.33 0.27
CA LEU A 43 1.36 -6.95 0.44
C LEU A 43 2.51 -5.98 0.13
N LYS A 44 2.30 -5.09 -0.83
CA LYS A 44 3.28 -4.07 -1.25
C LYS A 44 2.62 -2.69 -1.26
N LEU A 45 3.34 -1.70 -0.75
CA LEU A 45 2.97 -0.28 -0.85
C LEU A 45 4.10 0.45 -1.55
N ALA A 46 3.79 1.45 -2.37
CA ALA A 46 4.80 2.35 -2.90
C ALA A 46 4.71 3.71 -2.22
N VAL A 47 5.86 4.26 -1.86
CA VAL A 47 6.06 5.65 -1.46
C VAL A 47 6.65 6.38 -2.66
N GLY A 48 6.11 7.55 -3.01
CA GLY A 48 6.57 8.32 -4.16
C GLY A 48 6.72 9.80 -3.85
N LEU A 49 7.63 10.44 -4.57
CA LEU A 49 7.78 11.88 -4.60
C LEU A 49 7.03 12.44 -5.81
N PHE A 50 6.13 13.39 -5.58
CA PHE A 50 5.31 14.01 -6.62
C PHE A 50 5.64 15.49 -6.70
N LYS A 51 5.77 16.00 -7.92
CA LYS A 51 5.89 17.43 -8.15
C LYS A 51 4.49 18.04 -8.25
N GLN A 52 4.20 19.04 -7.43
CA GLN A 52 2.96 19.80 -7.46
C GLN A 52 3.31 21.29 -7.57
N ASN A 53 3.12 21.87 -8.76
CA ASN A 53 3.57 23.22 -9.09
C ASN A 53 5.09 23.38 -8.87
N GLU A 54 5.50 24.25 -7.95
CA GLU A 54 6.90 24.49 -7.56
C GLU A 54 7.34 23.65 -6.36
N ASP A 55 6.41 22.96 -5.69
CA ASP A 55 6.66 22.17 -4.49
C ASP A 55 6.70 20.66 -4.77
N TYR A 56 7.20 19.91 -3.80
CA TYR A 56 7.24 18.46 -3.84
C TYR A 56 6.53 17.88 -2.62
N ILE A 57 5.69 16.88 -2.88
CA ILE A 57 4.95 16.16 -1.83
C ILE A 57 5.37 14.69 -1.83
N VAL A 58 5.44 14.09 -0.64
CA VAL A 58 5.64 12.66 -0.48
C VAL A 58 4.26 12.04 -0.24
N SER A 59 3.94 10.96 -0.95
CA SER A 59 2.68 10.24 -0.77
C SER A 59 2.86 8.74 -0.96
N CYS A 60 1.89 7.94 -0.53
CA CYS A 60 1.92 6.49 -0.63
C CYS A 60 0.66 5.94 -1.31
N GLY A 61 0.77 4.74 -1.89
CA GLY A 61 -0.35 4.10 -2.56
C GLY A 61 0.02 2.82 -3.31
N PRO A 62 -0.90 2.31 -4.15
CA PRO A 62 -0.65 1.11 -4.94
C PRO A 62 0.58 1.30 -5.86
N PRO A 63 1.50 0.33 -5.93
CA PRO A 63 2.72 0.46 -6.73
C PRO A 63 2.48 0.86 -8.18
N ALA A 64 1.43 0.33 -8.82
CA ALA A 64 1.11 0.65 -10.21
C ALA A 64 0.68 2.12 -10.42
N ALA A 65 0.02 2.74 -9.43
CA ALA A 65 -0.42 4.13 -9.50
C ALA A 65 0.75 5.08 -9.24
N ILE A 66 1.52 4.81 -8.18
CA ILE A 66 2.67 5.64 -7.79
C ILE A 66 3.71 5.69 -8.91
N LYS A 67 4.10 4.52 -9.47
CA LYS A 67 5.11 4.44 -10.55
C LYS A 67 4.77 5.28 -11.79
N LYS A 68 3.48 5.53 -12.08
CA LYS A 68 3.04 6.30 -13.25
C LYS A 68 3.14 7.81 -13.07
N SER A 69 2.94 8.30 -11.84
CA SER A 69 2.72 9.73 -11.60
C SER A 69 3.78 10.38 -10.72
N CYS A 70 4.75 9.62 -10.21
CA CYS A 70 5.82 10.14 -9.38
C CYS A 70 7.12 10.40 -10.17
N GLU A 71 7.99 11.23 -9.58
CA GLU A 71 9.35 11.47 -10.05
C GLU A 71 10.29 10.34 -9.62
N CYS A 72 10.12 9.84 -8.39
CA CYS A 72 10.82 8.67 -7.86
C CYS A 72 9.91 7.90 -6.91
N PHE A 73 10.16 6.60 -6.79
CA PHE A 73 9.40 5.71 -5.91
C PHE A 73 10.30 4.76 -5.14
N ALA A 74 9.78 4.29 -4.01
CA ALA A 74 10.28 3.17 -3.24
C ALA A 74 9.13 2.21 -2.94
N ILE A 75 9.30 0.92 -3.23
CA ILE A 75 8.36 -0.13 -2.83
C ILE A 75 8.79 -0.65 -1.46
N ILE A 76 7.82 -0.71 -0.55
CA ILE A 76 7.98 -1.27 0.77
C ILE A 76 7.07 -2.48 0.97
N GLU A 77 7.53 -3.40 1.81
CA GLU A 77 6.75 -4.52 2.33
C GLU A 77 6.72 -4.49 3.86
N PRO A 78 5.70 -5.10 4.50
CA PRO A 78 5.67 -5.24 5.95
C PRO A 78 6.92 -5.95 6.50
N THR A 79 7.22 -5.73 7.79
CA THR A 79 8.37 -6.23 8.58
C THR A 79 9.70 -5.55 8.28
N GLY A 80 10.61 -5.58 9.26
CA GLY A 80 11.99 -5.16 9.07
C GLY A 80 12.37 -4.07 10.05
N ASN A 81 12.37 -2.83 9.58
CA ASN A 81 12.85 -1.69 10.34
C ASN A 81 11.70 -0.77 10.77
N GLU A 82 11.94 0.02 11.81
CA GLU A 82 11.02 1.06 12.24
C GLU A 82 10.88 2.15 11.16
N SER A 83 9.73 2.84 11.21
CA SER A 83 9.32 3.84 10.22
C SER A 83 10.37 4.93 10.00
N THR A 84 11.04 5.37 11.07
CA THR A 84 12.10 6.40 11.01
C THR A 84 13.30 5.95 10.19
N ASP A 85 13.73 4.70 10.33
CA ASP A 85 14.91 4.19 9.62
C ASP A 85 14.59 3.87 8.15
N VAL A 86 13.39 3.37 7.89
CA VAL A 86 12.87 3.22 6.53
C VAL A 86 12.77 4.58 5.84
N ALA A 87 12.24 5.60 6.53
CA ALA A 87 12.15 6.96 6.02
C ALA A 87 13.52 7.53 5.66
N LYS A 88 14.53 7.36 6.52
CA LYS A 88 15.92 7.77 6.22
C LYS A 88 16.45 7.07 4.99
N LYS A 89 16.21 5.77 4.86
CA LYS A 89 16.64 4.97 3.71
C LYS A 89 15.99 5.46 2.43
N ILE A 90 14.66 5.67 2.42
CA ILE A 90 13.93 6.20 1.26
C ILE A 90 14.44 7.60 0.89
N LYS A 91 14.59 8.49 1.88
CA LYS A 91 15.13 9.84 1.67
C LYS A 91 16.54 9.81 1.06
N SER A 92 17.40 8.90 1.51
CA SER A 92 18.74 8.72 0.95
C SER A 92 18.70 8.23 -0.51
N GLU A 93 17.88 7.22 -0.81
CA GLU A 93 17.75 6.70 -2.18
C GLU A 93 17.18 7.74 -3.14
N PHE A 94 16.19 8.52 -2.70
CA PHE A 94 15.63 9.61 -3.50
C PHE A 94 16.65 10.74 -3.69
N GLY A 95 17.50 11.01 -2.70
CA GLY A 95 18.59 11.97 -2.77
C GLY A 95 19.62 11.62 -3.84
N LYS A 96 19.90 10.34 -4.09
CA LYS A 96 20.78 9.90 -5.19
C LYS A 96 20.21 10.24 -6.57
N ILE A 97 18.88 10.32 -6.69
CA ILE A 97 18.18 10.57 -7.96
C ILE A 97 17.95 12.08 -8.18
N LYS A 98 17.48 12.80 -7.15
CA LYS A 98 17.01 14.21 -7.26
C LYS A 98 17.69 15.19 -6.29
N GLY A 99 18.80 14.79 -5.65
CA GLY A 99 19.78 15.63 -4.93
C GLY A 99 19.22 16.87 -4.23
N LYS A 100 19.27 18.02 -4.91
CA LYS A 100 18.89 19.34 -4.40
C LYS A 100 17.43 19.47 -3.95
N ILE A 101 16.51 18.69 -4.52
CA ILE A 101 15.08 18.81 -4.20
C ILE A 101 14.78 18.26 -2.80
N LEU A 102 15.52 17.23 -2.36
CA LEU A 102 15.24 16.54 -1.10
C LEU A 102 15.79 17.24 0.14
N GLU A 103 16.68 18.21 -0.01
CA GLU A 103 17.21 19.00 1.11
C GLU A 103 16.10 19.82 1.78
N ASN A 104 15.11 20.28 1.01
CA ASN A 104 13.99 21.08 1.50
C ASN A 104 12.87 20.26 2.15
N ILE A 105 12.89 18.92 2.02
CA ILE A 105 11.80 18.06 2.51
C ILE A 105 12.19 17.48 3.88
N ASN A 106 11.36 17.73 4.90
CA ASN A 106 11.56 17.18 6.24
C ASN A 106 11.42 15.64 6.24
N LEU A 107 12.18 14.94 7.08
CA LEU A 107 12.07 13.50 7.28
C LEU A 107 10.66 13.09 7.75
N ASP A 108 9.99 13.95 8.50
CA ASP A 108 8.63 13.69 9.01
C ASP A 108 7.60 13.47 7.88
N GLU A 109 7.79 14.10 6.70
CA GLU A 109 6.96 13.87 5.52
C GLU A 109 7.09 12.44 4.97
N PHE A 110 8.25 11.81 5.17
CA PHE A 110 8.45 10.41 4.82
C PHE A 110 7.89 9.48 5.89
N VAL A 111 8.04 9.82 7.17
CA VAL A 111 7.53 8.98 8.27
C VAL A 111 6.00 8.92 8.23
N ARG A 112 5.33 10.06 8.03
CA ARG A 112 3.86 10.15 8.07
C ARG A 112 3.13 9.34 6.98
N VAL A 113 3.80 9.05 5.86
CA VAL A 113 3.20 8.29 4.75
C VAL A 113 3.43 6.79 4.89
N LEU A 114 4.28 6.36 5.82
CA LEU A 114 4.52 4.95 6.05
C LEU A 114 3.37 4.34 6.87
N PRO A 115 3.02 3.07 6.62
CA PRO A 115 2.05 2.36 7.44
C PRO A 115 2.56 2.20 8.88
N ALA A 116 1.63 2.03 9.82
CA ALA A 116 1.99 1.69 11.19
C ALA A 116 2.69 0.32 11.25
N GLY A 117 3.75 0.24 12.06
CA GLY A 117 4.57 -0.96 12.21
C GLY A 117 5.86 -0.91 11.41
N GLU A 118 6.53 -2.06 11.35
CA GLU A 118 7.82 -2.19 10.67
C GLU A 118 7.65 -2.40 9.17
N SER A 119 8.60 -1.88 8.40
CA SER A 119 8.67 -2.06 6.95
C SER A 119 10.11 -2.20 6.48
N HIS A 120 10.28 -2.69 5.26
CA HIS A 120 11.58 -2.66 4.60
C HIS A 120 11.41 -2.29 3.13
N VAL A 121 12.43 -1.63 2.59
CA VAL A 121 12.48 -1.21 1.19
C VAL A 121 12.94 -2.38 0.32
N VAL A 122 12.14 -2.70 -0.70
CA VAL A 122 12.38 -3.80 -1.64
C VAL A 122 12.96 -3.30 -2.97
N GLU A 123 12.45 -2.18 -3.47
CA GLU A 123 12.82 -1.63 -4.78
C GLU A 123 12.79 -0.10 -4.72
N CYS A 124 13.76 0.57 -5.33
CA CYS A 124 13.74 2.02 -5.54
C CYS A 124 13.98 2.32 -7.02
N GLY A 125 13.37 3.38 -7.55
CA GLY A 125 13.54 3.76 -8.95
C GLY A 125 12.98 5.13 -9.29
N VAL A 126 13.17 5.51 -10.55
CA VAL A 126 12.60 6.72 -11.16
C VAL A 126 11.19 6.41 -11.64
N GLY A 127 10.24 7.30 -11.39
CA GLY A 127 8.87 7.16 -11.88
C GLY A 127 8.69 7.74 -13.27
N ASN A 128 7.55 7.44 -13.89
CA ASN A 128 7.27 7.78 -15.29
C ASN A 128 6.51 9.11 -15.45
N SER A 129 6.64 10.08 -14.53
CA SER A 129 5.89 11.36 -14.53
C SER A 129 6.08 12.25 -15.77
N SER A 130 6.89 11.84 -16.75
CA SER A 130 7.31 12.63 -17.92
C SER A 130 6.88 12.04 -19.28
N GLN A 131 5.70 11.42 -19.37
CA GLN A 131 5.02 11.20 -20.67
C GLN A 131 3.63 11.81 -20.68
#